data_AF-A0A522V191-F1
#
_entry.id   AF-A0A522V191-F1
#
_cell.length_a   1.000
_cell.length_b   1.000
_cell.length_c   1.000
_cell.angle_alpha   90.00
_cell.angle_beta   90.00
_cell.angle_gamma   90.00
#
_symmetry.space_group_name_H-M   'P 1'
#
loop_
_entity.id
_entity.type
_entity.pdbx_description
1 polymer ?
#
loop_
_entity_poly.entity_id
_entity_poly.type
_entity_poly.pdbx_seq_one_letter_code
_entity_poly.pdbx_strand_id
1 'polypeptide(L)'
;MNHMAPVTTMPRLTFTPDMATGIRAIDNDHRMLVDIANSLSEEVLAGSKKEKLGAALEALINYAEVHFSREEKMISDCAYAETASHMREHQNFSRLVYESHRLFRTDPEKVSWEKLTAFLMDWLKNHILKTDKAYVDCVRNFDGTKKSAGAPLIQPVTLHVTPSRADLLFRCSNLLLEDGEMARLLEEAVSAIETQQSTIG
;
A
#
# COMPACT_ATOMS: atom_id res chain seq x y z
N MET A 1 25.15 30.68 -7.59
CA MET A 1 25.31 29.44 -8.37
C MET A 1 25.64 28.34 -7.38
N ASN A 2 24.64 27.59 -6.90
CA ASN A 2 24.87 26.46 -5.99
C ASN A 2 25.18 25.23 -6.85
N HIS A 3 26.44 24.81 -6.86
CA HIS A 3 26.81 23.47 -7.30
C HIS A 3 26.25 22.47 -6.28
N MET A 4 25.18 21.75 -6.63
CA MET A 4 24.86 20.49 -5.98
C MET A 4 25.90 19.47 -6.44
N ALA A 5 26.62 18.87 -5.50
CA ALA A 5 27.49 17.73 -5.77
C ALA A 5 26.68 16.60 -6.44
N PRO A 6 27.29 15.78 -7.31
CA PRO A 6 26.61 14.60 -7.84
C PRO A 6 26.17 13.73 -6.65
N VAL A 7 24.90 13.35 -6.62
CA VAL A 7 24.38 12.39 -5.65
C VAL A 7 25.01 11.04 -5.99
N THR A 8 26.10 10.69 -5.30
CA THR A 8 26.90 9.48 -5.63
C THR A 8 26.27 8.19 -5.10
N THR A 9 25.21 8.27 -4.26
CA THR A 9 24.54 7.11 -3.67
C THR A 9 23.06 7.37 -3.42
N MET A 10 22.18 6.52 -3.98
CA MET A 10 20.76 6.46 -3.61
C MET A 10 20.56 5.57 -2.36
N PRO A 11 19.50 5.80 -1.56
CA PRO A 11 19.22 4.98 -0.38
C PRO A 11 18.96 3.52 -0.78
N ARG A 12 19.61 2.61 -0.05
CA ARG A 12 19.44 1.16 -0.17
C ARG A 12 19.00 0.60 1.18
N LEU A 13 17.97 -0.24 1.17
CA LEU A 13 17.48 -0.92 2.36
C LEU A 13 17.97 -2.35 2.35
N THR A 14 18.51 -2.83 3.47
CA THR A 14 18.91 -4.24 3.62
C THR A 14 18.01 -4.86 4.67
N PHE A 15 17.34 -5.96 4.33
CA PHE A 15 16.54 -6.70 5.30
C PHE A 15 17.45 -7.32 6.37
N THR A 16 17.38 -6.81 7.61
CA THR A 16 18.18 -7.29 8.74
C THR A 16 17.38 -8.23 9.64
N PRO A 17 18.02 -9.01 10.52
CA PRO A 17 17.31 -9.83 11.51
C PRO A 17 16.34 -9.03 12.39
N ASP A 18 16.65 -7.77 12.68
CA ASP A 18 15.78 -6.90 13.48
C ASP A 18 14.44 -6.61 12.77
N MET A 19 14.37 -6.74 11.45
CA MET A 19 13.14 -6.59 10.67
C MET A 19 12.27 -7.86 10.68
N ALA A 20 12.81 -9.02 11.07
CA ALA A 20 12.09 -10.29 10.99
C ALA A 20 10.99 -10.41 12.06
N THR A 21 9.74 -10.53 11.64
CA THR A 21 8.58 -10.84 12.49
C THR A 21 8.63 -12.27 13.02
N GLY A 22 9.39 -13.16 12.36
CA GLY A 22 9.40 -14.60 12.63
C GLY A 22 8.18 -15.34 12.07
N ILE A 23 7.28 -14.62 11.37
CA ILE A 23 6.19 -15.20 10.60
C ILE A 23 6.70 -15.35 9.16
N ARG A 24 7.02 -16.59 8.76
CA ARG A 24 7.72 -16.88 7.50
C ARG A 24 7.11 -16.22 6.27
N ALA A 25 5.78 -16.21 6.16
CA ALA A 25 5.09 -15.59 5.03
C ALA A 25 5.35 -14.08 4.96
N ILE A 26 5.28 -13.39 6.10
CA ILE A 26 5.52 -11.96 6.22
C ILE A 26 6.99 -11.61 6.00
N ASP A 27 7.91 -12.37 6.60
CA ASP A 27 9.34 -12.13 6.41
C ASP A 27 9.75 -12.32 4.93
N ASN A 28 9.08 -13.21 4.20
CA ASN A 28 9.30 -13.36 2.76
C ASN A 28 8.73 -12.19 1.96
N ASP A 29 7.53 -11.71 2.31
CA ASP A 29 6.93 -10.54 1.66
C ASP A 29 7.80 -9.29 1.87
N HIS A 30 8.25 -9.05 3.11
CA HIS A 30 9.11 -7.92 3.44
C HIS A 30 10.42 -7.95 2.65
N ARG A 31 11.05 -9.12 2.50
CA ARG A 31 12.25 -9.27 1.66
C ARG A 31 11.96 -8.89 0.22
N MET A 32 10.86 -9.37 -0.35
CA MET A 32 10.47 -9.04 -1.72
C MET A 32 10.17 -7.53 -1.88
N LEU A 33 9.45 -6.91 -0.94
CA LEU A 33 9.19 -5.47 -0.96
C LEU A 33 10.48 -4.65 -0.89
N VAL A 34 11.42 -5.05 -0.03
CA VAL A 34 12.76 -4.45 0.05
C VAL A 34 13.52 -4.61 -1.28
N ASP A 35 13.46 -5.78 -1.90
CA ASP A 35 14.13 -6.04 -3.17
C ASP A 35 13.53 -5.21 -4.32
N ILE A 36 12.20 -5.10 -4.40
CA ILE A 36 11.52 -4.26 -5.38
C ILE A 36 11.87 -2.78 -5.17
N ALA A 37 11.84 -2.30 -3.92
CA ALA A 37 12.21 -0.92 -3.60
C ALA A 37 13.67 -0.63 -3.96
N ASN A 38 14.58 -1.56 -3.67
CA ASN A 38 15.99 -1.43 -4.05
C ASN A 38 16.16 -1.41 -5.56
N SER A 39 15.46 -2.27 -6.29
CA SER A 39 15.48 -2.26 -7.76
C SER A 39 15.03 -0.91 -8.31
N LEU A 40 13.93 -0.34 -7.80
CA LEU A 40 13.51 1.02 -8.18
C LEU A 40 14.61 2.06 -7.89
N SER A 41 15.24 2.01 -6.72
CA SER A 41 16.34 2.91 -6.33
C SER A 41 17.55 2.82 -7.28
N GLU A 42 17.90 1.60 -7.69
CA GLU A 42 18.97 1.33 -8.64
C GLU A 42 18.64 1.87 -10.04
N GLU A 43 17.40 1.72 -10.50
CA GLU A 43 16.96 2.28 -11.78
C GLU A 43 16.97 3.81 -11.78
N VAL A 44 16.60 4.44 -10.66
CA VAL A 44 16.68 5.90 -10.50
C VAL A 44 18.13 6.36 -10.56
N LEU A 45 19.03 5.69 -9.83
CA LEU A 45 20.46 6.00 -9.84
C LEU A 45 21.10 5.82 -11.23
N ALA A 46 20.66 4.81 -11.96
CA ALA A 46 21.14 4.53 -13.32
C ALA A 46 20.66 5.55 -14.36
N GLY A 47 19.73 6.46 -14.01
CA GLY A 47 19.09 7.35 -14.97
C GLY A 47 18.32 6.57 -16.03
N SER A 48 17.72 5.44 -15.65
CA SER A 48 17.03 4.54 -16.55
C SER A 48 15.83 5.21 -17.24
N LYS A 49 15.41 4.62 -18.35
CA LYS A 49 14.22 5.06 -19.07
C LYS A 49 12.99 5.00 -18.16
N LYS A 50 12.09 5.97 -18.35
CA LYS A 50 10.92 6.18 -17.49
C LYS A 50 9.95 5.00 -17.49
N GLU A 51 9.87 4.26 -18.59
CA GLU A 51 9.05 3.05 -18.70
C GLU A 51 9.53 1.98 -17.71
N LYS A 52 10.84 1.88 -17.48
CA LYS A 52 11.43 0.92 -16.54
C LYS A 52 11.15 1.32 -15.10
N LEU A 53 11.20 2.61 -14.79
CA LEU A 53 10.81 3.17 -13.50
C LEU A 53 9.32 2.94 -13.21
N GLY A 54 8.47 3.18 -14.22
CA GLY A 54 7.04 2.91 -14.17
C GLY A 54 6.72 1.44 -13.88
N ALA A 55 7.38 0.51 -14.58
CA ALA A 55 7.20 -0.92 -14.37
C ALA A 55 7.62 -1.36 -12.95
N ALA A 56 8.72 -0.82 -12.42
CA ALA A 56 9.15 -1.10 -11.05
C ALA A 56 8.17 -0.55 -10.00
N LEU A 57 7.61 0.66 -10.23
CA LEU A 57 6.58 1.23 -9.38
C LEU A 57 5.28 0.41 -9.41
N GLU A 58 4.86 -0.04 -10.58
CA GLU A 58 3.67 -0.91 -10.73
C GLU A 58 3.87 -2.26 -10.01
N ALA A 59 5.05 -2.87 -10.13
CA ALA A 59 5.38 -4.10 -9.41
C ALA A 59 5.32 -3.90 -7.88
N LEU A 60 5.80 -2.76 -7.39
CA LEU A 60 5.74 -2.42 -5.96
C LEU A 60 4.29 -2.28 -5.47
N ILE A 61 3.46 -1.55 -6.22
CA ILE A 61 2.05 -1.34 -5.88
C ILE A 61 1.31 -2.68 -5.77
N ASN A 62 1.43 -3.51 -6.81
CA ASN A 62 0.75 -4.80 -6.86
C ASN A 62 1.19 -5.74 -5.73
N TYR A 63 2.49 -5.76 -5.42
CA TYR A 63 3.01 -6.64 -4.37
C TYR A 63 2.65 -6.14 -2.97
N ALA A 64 2.67 -4.82 -2.74
CA ALA A 64 2.26 -4.22 -1.47
C ALA A 64 0.79 -4.51 -1.15
N GLU A 65 -0.12 -4.43 -2.13
CA GLU A 65 -1.54 -4.72 -1.94
C GLU A 65 -1.78 -6.17 -1.48
N VAL A 66 -1.08 -7.13 -2.08
CA VAL A 66 -1.14 -8.55 -1.69
C VAL A 66 -0.58 -8.76 -0.28
N HIS A 67 0.52 -8.10 0.05
CA HIS A 67 1.14 -8.16 1.37
C HIS A 67 0.21 -7.57 2.45
N PHE A 68 -0.31 -6.36 2.25
CA PHE A 68 -1.22 -5.70 3.17
C PHE A 68 -2.49 -6.52 3.39
N SER A 69 -3.10 -7.05 2.32
CA SER A 69 -4.29 -7.91 2.44
C SER A 69 -4.03 -9.14 3.31
N ARG A 70 -2.83 -9.72 3.25
CA ARG A 70 -2.44 -10.87 4.08
C ARG A 70 -2.27 -10.47 5.54
N GLU A 71 -1.59 -9.36 5.82
CA GLU A 71 -1.40 -8.84 7.17
C GLU A 71 -2.72 -8.45 7.81
N GLU A 72 -3.52 -7.64 7.12
CA GLU A 72 -4.82 -7.16 7.59
C GLU A 72 -5.76 -8.31 7.94
N LYS A 73 -5.73 -9.38 7.14
CA LYS A 73 -6.44 -10.60 7.46
C LYS A 73 -5.93 -11.24 8.76
N MET A 74 -4.62 -11.40 8.92
CA MET A 74 -4.05 -12.03 10.12
C MET A 74 -4.34 -11.24 11.39
N ILE A 75 -4.19 -9.92 11.36
CA ILE A 75 -4.41 -9.06 12.52
C ILE A 75 -5.90 -8.94 12.86
N SER A 76 -6.78 -8.97 11.84
CA SER A 76 -8.24 -9.03 12.04
C SER A 76 -8.66 -10.37 12.65
N ASP A 77 -8.10 -11.48 12.17
CA ASP A 77 -8.42 -12.83 12.67
C ASP A 77 -8.01 -12.98 14.14
N CYS A 78 -6.87 -12.41 14.56
CA CYS A 78 -6.45 -12.44 15.97
C CYS A 78 -7.08 -11.33 16.85
N ALA A 79 -7.94 -10.47 16.28
CA ALA A 79 -8.55 -9.32 16.94
C ALA A 79 -7.51 -8.37 17.56
N TYR A 80 -6.46 -8.04 16.79
CA TYR A 80 -5.42 -7.10 17.20
C TYR A 80 -6.01 -5.71 17.50
N ALA A 81 -5.68 -5.14 18.66
CA ALA A 81 -6.29 -3.90 19.15
C ALA A 81 -6.10 -2.72 18.20
N GLU A 82 -4.92 -2.61 17.56
CA GLU A 82 -4.57 -1.49 16.70
C GLU A 82 -4.85 -1.75 15.20
N THR A 83 -5.69 -2.74 14.87
CA THR A 83 -6.03 -3.12 13.48
C THR A 83 -6.44 -1.90 12.64
N ALA A 84 -7.32 -1.05 13.17
CA ALA A 84 -7.81 0.12 12.43
C ALA A 84 -6.70 1.17 12.18
N SER A 85 -5.74 1.31 13.09
CA SER A 85 -4.59 2.20 12.91
C SER A 85 -3.63 1.64 11.87
N HIS A 86 -3.33 0.34 11.94
CA HIS A 86 -2.48 -0.38 10.98
C HIS A 86 -3.00 -0.24 9.54
N MET A 87 -4.28 -0.55 9.32
CA MET A 87 -4.93 -0.41 8.00
C MET A 87 -4.86 1.02 7.47
N ARG A 88 -4.94 2.03 8.35
CA ARG A 88 -4.83 3.44 7.94
C ARG A 88 -3.44 3.79 7.45
N GLU A 89 -2.38 3.21 8.03
CA GLU A 89 -1.01 3.37 7.53
C GLU A 89 -0.86 2.77 6.12
N HIS A 90 -1.39 1.57 5.88
CA HIS A 90 -1.41 0.93 4.56
C HIS A 90 -2.17 1.75 3.53
N GLN A 91 -3.33 2.28 3.89
CA GLN A 91 -4.14 3.13 3.01
C GLN A 91 -3.41 4.42 2.63
N ASN A 92 -2.74 5.06 3.59
CA ASN A 92 -1.96 6.28 3.33
C ASN A 92 -0.77 6.01 2.41
N PHE A 93 -0.06 4.89 2.62
CA PHE A 93 1.00 4.46 1.71
C PHE A 93 0.45 4.23 0.30
N SER A 94 -0.61 3.43 0.19
CA SER A 94 -1.26 3.08 -1.07
C SER A 94 -1.66 4.34 -1.83
N ARG A 95 -2.33 5.29 -1.17
CA ARG A 95 -2.71 6.57 -1.77
C ARG A 95 -1.52 7.29 -2.41
N LEU A 96 -0.41 7.42 -1.69
CA LEU A 96 0.76 8.14 -2.18
C LEU A 96 1.39 7.46 -3.41
N VAL A 97 1.56 6.13 -3.37
CA VAL A 97 2.17 5.39 -4.48
C VAL A 97 1.27 5.37 -5.71
N TYR A 98 -0.04 5.25 -5.53
CA TYR A 98 -1.01 5.32 -6.62
C TYR A 98 -1.08 6.72 -7.24
N GLU A 99 -1.07 7.79 -6.45
CA GLU A 99 -1.00 9.16 -6.99
C GLU A 99 0.30 9.39 -7.76
N SER A 100 1.42 8.85 -7.28
CA SER A 100 2.70 8.90 -7.99
C SER A 100 2.67 8.14 -9.31
N HIS A 101 2.04 6.97 -9.34
CA HIS A 101 1.85 6.18 -10.54
C HIS A 101 0.87 6.85 -11.53
N ARG A 102 -0.20 7.47 -11.03
CA ARG A 102 -1.11 8.28 -11.86
C ARG A 102 -0.38 9.45 -12.49
N LEU A 103 0.38 10.21 -11.70
CA LEU A 103 1.20 11.31 -12.18
C LEU A 103 2.18 10.83 -13.26
N PHE A 104 2.83 9.69 -13.03
CA PHE A 104 3.69 9.05 -14.03
C PHE A 104 2.95 8.80 -15.36
N ARG A 105 1.72 8.28 -15.32
CA ARG A 105 0.94 7.99 -16.53
C ARG A 105 0.47 9.25 -17.27
N THR A 106 0.20 10.34 -16.55
CA THR A 106 -0.33 11.57 -17.15
C THR A 106 0.74 12.59 -17.53
N ASP A 107 1.82 12.67 -16.74
CA ASP A 107 2.91 13.64 -16.90
C ASP A 107 4.21 13.07 -16.27
N PRO A 108 4.90 12.15 -16.98
CA PRO A 108 6.10 11.47 -16.48
C PRO A 108 7.26 12.41 -16.11
N GLU A 109 7.25 13.68 -16.57
CA GLU A 109 8.27 14.68 -16.23
C GLU A 109 8.10 15.26 -14.82
N LYS A 110 6.88 15.18 -14.26
CA LYS A 110 6.58 15.75 -12.93
C LYS A 110 6.84 14.81 -11.76
N VAL A 111 7.13 13.53 -12.03
CA VAL A 111 7.43 12.57 -10.97
C VAL A 111 8.85 12.81 -10.46
N SER A 112 8.96 13.15 -9.18
CA SER A 112 10.26 13.21 -8.50
C SER A 112 10.61 11.82 -7.98
N TRP A 113 11.31 11.05 -8.81
CA TRP A 113 11.67 9.66 -8.53
C TRP A 113 12.58 9.51 -7.32
N GLU A 114 13.46 10.47 -7.07
CA GLU A 114 14.34 10.47 -5.89
C GLU A 114 13.54 10.63 -4.60
N LYS A 115 12.57 11.55 -4.58
CA LYS A 115 11.70 11.77 -3.42
C LYS A 115 10.79 10.57 -3.17
N LEU A 116 10.21 10.01 -4.24
CA LEU A 116 9.38 8.81 -4.13
C LEU A 116 10.18 7.64 -3.56
N THR A 117 11.36 7.37 -4.11
CA THR A 117 12.22 6.29 -3.63
C THR A 117 12.65 6.49 -2.18
N ALA A 118 13.05 7.71 -1.80
CA ALA A 118 13.41 8.02 -0.42
C ALA A 118 12.24 7.80 0.55
N PHE A 119 11.02 8.21 0.17
CA PHE A 119 9.81 7.93 0.93
C PHE A 119 9.57 6.42 1.08
N LEU A 120 9.63 5.66 0.00
CA LEU A 120 9.38 4.21 0.02
C LEU A 120 10.34 3.48 0.97
N MET A 121 11.62 3.83 0.91
CA MET A 121 12.66 3.26 1.77
C MET A 121 12.42 3.56 3.24
N ASP A 122 12.11 4.81 3.57
CA ASP A 122 11.86 5.22 4.95
C ASP A 122 10.56 4.63 5.48
N TRP A 123 9.49 4.63 4.68
CA TRP A 123 8.21 4.05 5.05
C TRP A 123 8.33 2.55 5.33
N LEU A 124 8.88 1.76 4.39
CA LEU A 124 9.04 0.31 4.58
C LEU A 124 9.87 0.01 5.82
N LYS A 125 11.01 0.69 6.00
CA LYS A 125 11.88 0.48 7.16
C LYS A 125 11.14 0.76 8.47
N ASN A 126 10.45 1.90 8.57
CA ASN A 126 9.79 2.30 9.80
C ASN A 126 8.56 1.43 10.10
N HIS A 127 7.75 1.12 9.08
CA HIS A 127 6.54 0.32 9.22
C HIS A 127 6.89 -1.10 9.67
N ILE A 128 7.86 -1.74 9.02
CA ILE A 128 8.30 -3.10 9.39
C ILE A 128 8.87 -3.13 10.82
N LEU A 129 9.71 -2.17 11.19
CA LEU A 129 10.38 -2.17 12.50
C LEU A 129 9.46 -1.79 13.67
N LYS A 130 8.37 -1.07 13.42
CA LYS A 130 7.50 -0.52 14.46
C LYS A 130 6.11 -1.12 14.42
N THR A 131 5.43 -0.98 13.28
CA THR A 131 4.03 -1.34 13.12
C THR A 131 3.87 -2.86 12.99
N ASP A 132 4.62 -3.50 12.07
CA ASP A 132 4.45 -4.95 11.81
C ASP A 132 4.92 -5.82 12.96
N LYS A 133 5.94 -5.35 13.67
CA LYS A 133 6.44 -6.02 14.89
C LYS A 133 5.41 -6.04 16.02
N ALA A 134 4.53 -5.04 16.08
CA ALA A 134 3.60 -4.88 17.20
C ALA A 134 2.48 -5.93 17.20
N TYR A 135 2.08 -6.46 16.04
CA TYR A 135 1.04 -7.48 15.97
C TYR A 135 1.55 -8.92 16.19
N VAL A 136 2.86 -9.14 16.19
CA VAL A 136 3.46 -10.50 16.17
C VAL A 136 2.96 -11.37 17.31
N ASP A 137 2.89 -10.83 18.53
CA ASP A 137 2.42 -11.59 19.69
C ASP A 137 0.93 -11.94 19.59
N CYS A 138 0.10 -11.06 19.00
CA CYS A 138 -1.32 -11.36 18.75
C CYS A 138 -1.46 -12.54 17.80
N VAL A 139 -0.74 -12.52 16.67
CA VAL A 139 -0.81 -13.57 15.66
C VAL A 139 -0.23 -14.89 16.17
N ARG A 140 0.86 -14.87 16.93
CA ARG A 140 1.46 -16.10 17.49
C ARG A 140 0.60 -16.78 18.55
N ASN A 141 -0.15 -15.99 19.32
CA ASN A 141 -1.06 -16.50 20.36
C ASN A 141 -2.46 -16.85 19.82
N PHE A 142 -2.69 -16.68 18.51
CA PHE A 142 -3.96 -17.00 17.89
C PHE A 142 -4.11 -18.52 17.71
N ASP A 143 -5.05 -19.11 18.44
CA ASP A 143 -5.32 -20.56 18.44
C ASP A 143 -6.29 -21.01 17.33
N GLY A 144 -6.72 -20.09 16.45
CA GLY A 144 -7.67 -20.36 15.37
C GLY A 144 -9.14 -20.46 15.79
N THR A 145 -9.46 -20.39 17.08
CA THR A 145 -10.83 -20.56 17.60
C THR A 145 -11.59 -19.23 17.74
N LYS A 146 -10.87 -18.13 17.92
CA LYS A 146 -11.43 -16.77 18.01
C LYS A 146 -11.48 -16.09 16.64
N LYS A 147 -12.24 -16.60 15.68
CA LYS A 147 -12.58 -15.75 14.53
C LYS A 147 -13.29 -14.51 15.05
N SER A 148 -12.85 -13.33 14.64
CA SER A 148 -13.54 -12.06 14.95
C SER A 148 -15.03 -12.21 14.61
N ALA A 149 -15.87 -12.09 15.64
CA ALA A 149 -17.30 -11.90 15.49
C ALA A 149 -17.53 -10.40 15.31
N GLY A 150 -17.44 -9.91 14.06
CA GLY A 150 -18.00 -8.60 13.71
C GLY A 150 -17.04 -7.41 13.56
N ALA A 151 -15.75 -7.61 13.26
CA ALA A 151 -15.11 -6.58 12.43
C ALA A 151 -15.80 -6.61 11.06
N PRO A 152 -16.24 -5.48 10.47
CA PRO A 152 -16.72 -5.50 9.10
C PRO A 152 -15.62 -6.14 8.27
N LEU A 153 -15.93 -7.27 7.64
CA LEU A 153 -15.07 -7.82 6.61
C LEU A 153 -15.04 -6.74 5.52
N ILE A 154 -14.05 -5.85 5.56
CA ILE A 154 -13.68 -5.10 4.37
C ILE A 154 -13.08 -6.16 3.45
N GLN A 155 -13.95 -6.82 2.71
CA GLN A 155 -13.53 -7.74 1.68
C GLN A 155 -12.96 -6.85 0.57
N PRO A 156 -11.69 -7.02 0.19
CA PRO A 156 -11.16 -6.32 -0.96
C PRO A 156 -12.04 -6.68 -2.17
N VAL A 157 -12.76 -5.69 -2.68
CA VAL A 157 -13.56 -5.83 -3.90
C VAL A 157 -12.65 -5.50 -5.07
N THR A 158 -12.27 -6.52 -5.85
CA THR A 158 -11.59 -6.30 -7.12
C THR A 158 -12.61 -5.83 -8.17
N LEU A 159 -12.66 -4.51 -8.39
CA LEU A 159 -13.47 -3.90 -9.44
C LEU A 159 -12.71 -3.91 -10.77
N HIS A 160 -13.20 -4.70 -11.72
CA HIS A 160 -12.72 -4.62 -13.11
C HIS A 160 -13.35 -3.41 -13.79
N VAL A 161 -12.52 -2.41 -14.06
CA VAL A 161 -12.95 -1.19 -14.75
C VAL A 161 -12.08 -0.90 -15.96
N THR A 162 -12.63 -0.11 -16.88
CA THR A 162 -11.82 0.43 -17.98
C THR A 162 -10.73 1.33 -17.42
N PRO A 163 -9.55 1.44 -18.08
CA PRO A 163 -8.46 2.32 -17.61
C PRO A 163 -8.90 3.77 -17.38
N SER A 164 -9.88 4.25 -18.15
CA SER A 164 -10.48 5.58 -18.01
C SER A 164 -11.30 5.79 -16.73
N ARG A 165 -11.75 4.71 -16.08
CA ARG A 165 -12.58 4.72 -14.87
C ARG A 165 -11.80 4.35 -13.59
N ALA A 166 -10.60 3.78 -13.73
CA ALA A 166 -9.72 3.47 -12.61
C ALA A 166 -9.36 4.74 -11.82
N ASP A 167 -9.05 5.83 -12.52
CA ASP A 167 -8.79 7.14 -11.90
C ASP A 167 -9.98 7.65 -11.07
N LEU A 168 -11.19 7.54 -11.64
CA LEU A 168 -12.41 7.95 -10.97
C LEU A 168 -12.65 7.13 -9.70
N LEU A 169 -12.53 5.80 -9.77
CA LEU A 169 -12.70 4.94 -8.61
C LEU A 169 -11.68 5.22 -7.52
N PHE A 170 -10.43 5.50 -7.88
CA PHE A 170 -9.40 5.83 -6.90
C PHE A 170 -9.67 7.17 -6.21
N ARG A 171 -10.16 8.16 -6.95
CA ARG A 171 -10.62 9.44 -6.38
C ARG A 171 -11.82 9.24 -5.46
N CYS A 172 -12.76 8.39 -5.86
CA CYS A 172 -13.92 8.02 -5.06
C CYS A 172 -13.52 7.29 -3.78
N SER A 173 -12.59 6.34 -3.84
CA SER A 173 -12.08 5.65 -2.65
C SER A 173 -11.34 6.61 -1.73
N ASN A 174 -10.60 7.58 -2.25
CA ASN A 174 -9.95 8.60 -1.44
C ASN A 174 -10.97 9.54 -0.77
N LEU A 175 -12.05 9.90 -1.45
CA LEU A 175 -13.13 10.71 -0.89
C LEU A 175 -13.86 9.96 0.24
N LEU A 176 -14.07 8.65 0.11
CA LEU A 176 -14.65 7.80 1.17
C LEU A 176 -13.77 7.70 2.43
N LEU A 177 -12.50 8.11 2.36
CA LEU A 177 -11.56 8.08 3.49
C LEU A 177 -11.51 9.42 4.26
N GLU A 178 -12.22 10.44 3.79
CA GLU A 178 -12.36 11.73 4.47
C GLU A 178 -13.72 11.82 5.15
N ASP A 179 -13.78 12.19 6.44
CA ASP A 179 -15.05 12.54 7.08
C ASP A 179 -15.56 13.84 6.45
N GLY A 180 -16.54 13.73 5.53
CA GLY A 180 -17.02 14.88 4.76
C GLY A 180 -18.30 14.60 3.97
N GLU A 181 -18.95 15.69 3.55
CA GLU A 181 -20.22 15.64 2.80
C GLU A 181 -20.11 14.79 1.52
N MET A 182 -18.96 14.84 0.85
CA MET A 182 -18.69 14.07 -0.36
C MET A 182 -18.54 12.56 -0.12
N ALA A 183 -17.97 12.15 1.02
CA ALA A 183 -17.89 10.75 1.41
C ALA A 183 -19.29 10.19 1.63
N ARG A 184 -20.12 10.92 2.38
CA ARG A 184 -21.53 10.58 2.66
C ARG A 184 -22.36 10.44 1.38
N LEU A 185 -22.20 11.37 0.43
CA LEU A 185 -22.88 11.31 -0.87
C LEU A 185 -22.43 10.10 -1.70
N LEU A 186 -21.17 9.69 -1.57
CA LEU A 186 -20.64 8.55 -2.30
C LEU A 186 -21.11 7.22 -1.71
N GLU A 187 -21.19 7.12 -0.38
CA GLU A 187 -21.84 6.00 0.31
C GLU A 187 -23.31 5.86 -0.09
N GLU A 188 -24.05 6.97 -0.14
CA GLU A 188 -25.44 6.98 -0.62
C GLU A 188 -25.56 6.49 -2.07
N ALA A 189 -24.65 6.91 -2.95
CA ALA A 189 -24.64 6.47 -4.34
C ALA A 189 -24.31 4.98 -4.49
N VAL A 190 -23.35 4.46 -3.73
CA VAL A 190 -23.01 3.02 -3.72
C VAL A 190 -24.18 2.20 -3.19
N SER A 191 -24.79 2.60 -2.08
CA SER A 191 -25.95 1.91 -1.51
C SER A 191 -27.16 1.87 -2.46
N ALA A 192 -27.39 2.94 -3.22
CA ALA A 192 -28.45 3.01 -4.23
C ALA A 192 -28.22 2.03 -5.40
N ILE A 193 -26.96 1.81 -5.79
CA ILE A 193 -26.60 0.85 -6.84
C ILE A 193 -26.83 -0.59 -6.36
N GLU A 194 -26.46 -0.91 -5.12
CA GLU A 194 -26.66 -2.24 -4.51
C GLU A 194 -28.15 -2.61 -4.37
N THR A 195 -29.00 -1.63 -4.03
CA THR A 195 -30.46 -1.84 -3.96
C THR A 195 -31.09 -2.06 -5.33
N GLN A 196 -30.59 -1.40 -6.38
CA GLN A 196 -31.05 -1.64 -7.76
C GLN A 196 -30.63 -3.01 -8.30
N GLN A 197 -29.45 -3.52 -7.94
CA GLN A 197 -29.04 -4.86 -8.34
C GLN A 197 -29.85 -5.97 -7.64
N SER A 198 -30.29 -5.72 -6.41
CA SER A 198 -31.11 -6.67 -5.63
C SER A 198 -32.58 -6.75 -6.07
N THR A 199 -33.06 -5.78 -6.86
CA THR A 199 -34.45 -5.73 -7.38
C THR A 199 -34.59 -6.26 -8.81
N ILE A 200 -33.48 -6.61 -9.47
CA ILE A 200 -33.44 -7.16 -10.83
C ILE A 200 -33.20 -8.70 -10.80
N GLY A 201 -33.04 -9.29 -9.60
CA GLY A 201 -32.89 -10.73 -9.39
C GLY A 201 -34.19 -11.46 -9.06
#